data_AF-A0AAV5WJ97-F1
#
_entry.id   AF-A0AAV5WJ97-F1
#
_cell.length_a   1.000
_cell.length_b   1.000
_cell.length_c   1.000
_cell.angle_alpha   90.00
_cell.angle_beta   90.00
_cell.angle_gamma   90.00
#
_symmetry.space_group_name_H-M   'P 1'
#
loop_
_entity.id
_entity.type
_entity.pdbx_description
1 polymer ?
#
loop_
_entity_poly.entity_id
_entity_poly.type
_entity_poly.pdbx_seq_one_letter_code
_entity_poly.pdbx_strand_id
1 'polypeptide(L)'
;FRVEYWIPLGIFTAVSSIFYVRILFLIFKKRKTQQYSSFFYKMFLVAGLFDLLAVLWNVCAQLIYVDQIFGAQFLLDISHHNIPNMVYYYIFYFLYAQIFTITLVSANRVYSIYFPTSRVL
;
A
#
# COMPACT_ATOMS: atom_id res chain seq x y z
N PHE A 1 -10.35 -16.17 17.91
CA PHE A 1 -10.68 -15.86 16.51
C PHE A 1 -11.98 -15.10 16.39
N ARG A 2 -11.92 -13.84 15.95
CA ARG A 2 -13.10 -13.01 15.70
C ARG A 2 -13.59 -13.22 14.28
N VAL A 3 -14.31 -14.31 14.03
CA VAL A 3 -14.74 -14.71 12.68
C VAL A 3 -15.54 -13.60 11.97
N GLU A 4 -16.41 -12.90 12.70
CA GLU A 4 -17.21 -11.79 12.19
C GLU A 4 -16.39 -10.57 11.73
N TYR A 5 -15.19 -10.38 12.27
CA TYR A 5 -14.27 -9.32 11.86
C TYR A 5 -13.48 -9.71 10.60
N TRP A 6 -13.07 -10.98 10.51
CA TRP A 6 -12.22 -11.48 9.42
C TRP A 6 -12.96 -11.68 8.10
N ILE A 7 -14.24 -12.05 8.13
CA ILE A 7 -15.04 -12.24 6.90
C ILE A 7 -15.11 -10.95 6.07
N PRO A 8 -15.59 -9.80 6.59
CA PRO A 8 -15.67 -8.57 5.81
C PRO A 8 -14.29 -8.04 5.42
N LEU A 9 -13.31 -8.11 6.33
CA LEU A 9 -11.94 -7.68 6.05
C LEU A 9 -11.31 -8.54 4.93
N GLY A 10 -11.50 -9.85 4.97
CA GLY A 10 -10.98 -10.79 3.98
C GLY A 10 -11.60 -10.58 2.61
N ILE A 11 -12.93 -10.42 2.54
CA ILE A 11 -13.64 -10.13 1.27
C ILE A 11 -13.14 -8.81 0.68
N PHE A 12 -13.12 -7.74 1.49
CA PHE A 12 -12.70 -6.42 1.03
C PHE A 12 -11.24 -6.43 0.55
N THR A 13 -10.36 -7.06 1.31
CA THR A 13 -8.93 -7.17 1.00
C THR A 13 -8.69 -8.00 -0.25
N ALA A 14 -9.36 -9.15 -0.40
CA ALA A 14 -9.21 -10.03 -1.55
C ALA A 14 -9.67 -9.34 -2.84
N VAL A 15 -10.89 -8.77 -2.82
CA VAL A 15 -11.45 -8.07 -3.98
C VAL A 15 -10.55 -6.89 -4.37
N SER A 16 -10.19 -6.05 -3.40
CA SER A 16 -9.32 -4.88 -3.64
C SER A 16 -7.96 -5.29 -4.20
N SER A 17 -7.33 -6.31 -3.63
CA SER A 17 -6.02 -6.81 -4.09
C SER A 17 -6.07 -7.35 -5.51
N ILE A 18 -7.12 -8.09 -5.89
CA ILE A 18 -7.28 -8.60 -7.26
C ILE A 18 -7.36 -7.46 -8.27
N PHE A 19 -8.19 -6.45 -8.00
CA PHE A 19 -8.30 -5.28 -8.87
C PHE A 19 -6.97 -4.51 -8.93
N TYR A 20 -6.33 -4.28 -7.79
CA TYR A 20 -5.07 -3.53 -7.70
C TYR A 20 -3.95 -4.22 -8.48
N VAL A 21 -3.76 -5.53 -8.28
CA VAL A 21 -2.73 -6.32 -8.97
C VAL A 21 -2.97 -6.32 -10.49
N ARG A 22 -4.22 -6.44 -10.93
CA ARG A 22 -4.56 -6.35 -12.37
C ARG A 22 -4.19 -5.00 -12.97
N ILE A 23 -4.49 -3.90 -12.27
CA ILE A 23 -4.16 -2.55 -12.73
C ILE A 23 -2.63 -2.36 -12.78
N LEU A 24 -1.91 -2.75 -11.71
CA LEU A 24 -0.46 -2.68 -11.66
C LEU A 24 0.20 -3.50 -12.77
N PHE A 25 -0.31 -4.71 -13.03
CA PHE A 25 0.16 -5.56 -14.11
C PHE A 25 -0.06 -4.92 -15.49
N LEU A 26 -1.21 -4.30 -15.73
CA LEU A 26 -1.50 -3.60 -16.98
C LEU A 26 -0.56 -2.41 -17.19
N ILE A 27 -0.33 -1.61 -16.16
CA ILE A 27 0.60 -0.47 -16.20
C ILE A 27 2.02 -0.96 -16.45
N PHE A 28 2.46 -2.00 -15.74
CA PHE A 28 3.78 -2.60 -15.94
C PHE A 28 3.98 -3.13 -17.35
N LYS A 29 3.00 -3.87 -17.89
CA LYS A 29 3.04 -4.42 -19.25
C LYS A 29 3.09 -3.31 -20.30
N LYS A 30 2.35 -2.22 -20.10
CA LYS A 30 2.26 -1.10 -21.06
C LYS A 30 3.31 0.00 -20.84
N ARG A 31 4.22 -0.12 -19.86
CA ARG A 31 5.19 0.92 -19.48
C ARG A 31 6.04 1.51 -20.61
N LYS A 32 6.23 0.78 -21.72
CA LYS A 32 6.99 1.22 -22.91
C LYS A 32 6.17 2.13 -23.85
N THR A 33 4.86 2.20 -23.70
CA THR A 33 4.02 3.12 -24.48
C THR A 33 4.09 4.53 -23.89
N GLN A 34 4.08 5.54 -24.77
CA GLN A 34 4.36 6.94 -24.41
C GLN A 34 3.44 7.47 -23.29
N GLN A 35 2.18 7.04 -23.26
CA GLN A 35 1.20 7.42 -22.23
C GLN A 35 1.57 6.85 -20.83
N TYR A 36 2.02 5.60 -20.76
CA TYR A 36 2.34 4.90 -19.51
C TYR A 36 3.76 5.15 -18.99
N SER A 37 4.58 5.88 -19.76
CA SER A 37 5.92 6.33 -19.34
C SER A 37 5.88 7.60 -18.47
N SER A 38 4.71 8.26 -18.38
CA SER A 38 4.56 9.49 -17.62
C SER A 38 4.83 9.30 -16.12
N PHE A 39 5.27 10.37 -15.47
CA PHE A 39 5.53 10.40 -14.02
C PHE A 39 4.32 9.89 -13.22
N PHE A 40 3.11 10.21 -13.66
CA PHE A 40 1.86 9.76 -13.05
C PHE A 40 1.79 8.24 -12.89
N TYR A 41 1.99 7.47 -13.97
CA TYR A 41 1.87 6.01 -13.91
C TYR A 41 3.03 5.36 -13.16
N LYS A 42 4.22 5.96 -13.17
CA LYS A 42 5.36 5.50 -12.37
C LYS A 42 5.07 5.66 -10.88
N MET A 43 4.60 6.83 -10.46
CA MET A 43 4.22 7.08 -9.07
C MET A 43 3.03 6.22 -8.65
N PHE A 44 2.04 6.02 -9.52
CA PHE A 44 0.91 5.13 -9.25
C PHE A 44 1.36 3.68 -9.02
N LEU A 45 2.33 3.19 -9.79
CA LEU A 45 2.88 1.84 -9.60
C LEU A 45 3.59 1.71 -8.25
N VAL A 46 4.42 2.70 -7.89
CA VAL A 46 5.11 2.73 -6.59
C VAL A 46 4.10 2.81 -5.44
N ALA A 47 3.13 3.72 -5.51
CA ALA A 47 2.07 3.86 -4.51
C ALA A 47 1.34 2.54 -4.28
N GLY A 48 0.98 1.86 -5.37
CA GLY A 48 0.25 0.60 -5.29
C GLY A 48 1.03 -0.55 -4.67
N LEU A 49 2.36 -0.57 -4.85
CA LEU A 49 3.21 -1.53 -4.15
C LEU A 49 3.24 -1.25 -2.64
N PHE A 50 3.35 0.04 -2.25
CA PHE A 50 3.29 0.43 -0.84
C PHE A 50 1.93 0.09 -0.20
N ASP A 51 0.82 0.35 -0.90
CA ASP A 51 -0.53 0.02 -0.42
C ASP A 51 -0.69 -1.49 -0.17
N LEU A 52 -0.26 -2.34 -1.12
CA LEU A 52 -0.32 -3.79 -0.98
C LEU A 52 0.54 -4.29 0.18
N LEU A 53 1.75 -3.78 0.31
CA LEU A 53 2.65 -4.12 1.43
C LEU A 53 2.06 -3.71 2.78
N ALA A 54 1.45 -2.51 2.86
CA ALA A 54 0.82 -2.02 4.08
C ALA A 54 -0.34 -2.92 4.53
N VAL A 55 -1.19 -3.34 3.60
CA VAL A 55 -2.33 -4.22 3.89
C VAL A 55 -1.85 -5.60 4.34
N LEU A 56 -0.90 -6.20 3.63
CA LEU A 56 -0.32 -7.50 4.02
C LEU A 56 0.32 -7.43 5.41
N TRP A 57 1.10 -6.39 5.66
CA TRP A 57 1.73 -6.17 6.96
C TRP A 57 0.70 -6.05 8.08
N ASN A 58 -0.36 -5.25 7.88
CA ASN A 58 -1.42 -5.08 8.86
C ASN A 58 -2.17 -6.38 9.16
N VAL A 59 -2.52 -7.16 8.12
CA VAL A 59 -3.17 -8.46 8.29
C VAL A 59 -2.29 -9.43 9.07
N CYS A 60 -1.02 -9.57 8.69
CA CYS A 60 -0.06 -10.42 9.39
C CYS A 60 0.09 -9.99 10.85
N ALA A 61 0.18 -8.70 11.12
CA ALA A 61 0.28 -8.18 12.47
C ALA A 61 -0.96 -8.51 13.30
N GLN A 62 -2.16 -8.28 12.80
CA GLN A 62 -3.38 -8.61 13.55
C GLN A 62 -3.51 -10.12 13.84
N LEU A 63 -3.16 -10.96 12.88
CA LEU A 63 -3.15 -12.43 13.06
C LEU A 63 -2.17 -12.88 14.16
N ILE A 64 -1.00 -12.25 14.24
CA ILE A 64 0.04 -12.61 15.22
C ILE A 64 -0.27 -12.02 16.60
N TYR A 65 -0.63 -10.74 16.68
CA TYR A 65 -0.73 -10.02 17.98
C TYR A 65 -2.14 -10.04 18.57
N VAL A 66 -3.18 -9.96 17.74
CA VAL A 66 -4.57 -9.86 18.20
C VAL A 66 -5.20 -11.25 18.31
N ASP A 67 -5.10 -12.06 17.26
CA ASP A 67 -5.66 -13.42 17.28
C ASP A 67 -4.69 -14.48 17.82
N GLN A 68 -3.44 -14.10 18.07
CA GLN A 68 -2.44 -14.94 18.75
C GLN A 68 -2.33 -16.34 18.13
N ILE A 69 -2.26 -16.42 16.79
CA ILE A 69 -2.22 -17.70 16.05
C ILE A 69 -1.14 -18.66 16.56
N PHE A 70 0.01 -18.14 16.98
CA PHE A 70 1.13 -18.92 17.51
C PHE A 70 1.08 -19.12 19.03
N GLY A 71 0.00 -18.67 19.68
CA GLY A 71 -0.19 -18.72 21.13
C GLY A 71 0.48 -17.57 21.88
N ALA A 72 0.05 -17.36 23.12
CA ALA A 72 0.59 -16.30 23.99
C ALA A 72 2.07 -16.53 24.37
N GLN A 73 2.54 -17.79 24.43
CA GLN A 73 3.94 -18.11 24.69
C GLN A 73 4.88 -17.60 23.60
N PHE A 74 4.50 -17.73 22.32
CA PHE A 74 5.24 -17.16 21.21
C PHE A 74 5.38 -15.64 21.37
N LEU A 75 4.31 -14.94 21.79
CA LEU A 75 4.40 -13.51 22.03
C LEU A 75 5.34 -13.17 23.17
N LEU A 76 5.32 -13.93 24.28
CA LEU A 76 6.17 -13.71 25.44
C LEU A 76 7.65 -13.97 25.14
N ASP A 77 7.98 -15.01 24.36
CA ASP A 77 9.34 -15.35 23.96
C ASP A 77 9.99 -14.28 23.06
N ILE A 78 9.19 -13.65 22.21
CA ILE A 78 9.69 -12.58 21.33
C ILE A 78 9.52 -11.20 22.01
N SER A 79 8.76 -11.11 23.10
CA SER A 79 8.32 -9.84 23.72
C SER A 79 9.40 -8.98 24.34
N HIS A 80 10.66 -9.43 24.42
CA HIS A 80 11.54 -8.77 25.37
C HIS A 80 11.70 -7.27 25.13
N HIS A 81 11.79 -6.71 23.92
CA HIS A 81 12.02 -5.25 23.80
C HIS A 81 11.34 -4.41 22.68
N ASN A 82 10.70 -4.92 21.61
CA ASN A 82 10.43 -3.99 20.46
C ASN A 82 9.22 -4.21 19.52
N ILE A 83 8.34 -5.16 19.78
CA ILE A 83 7.54 -5.73 18.69
C ILE A 83 6.15 -5.08 18.47
N PRO A 84 5.36 -4.76 19.52
CA PRO A 84 4.10 -4.03 19.33
C PRO A 84 4.33 -2.64 18.71
N ASN A 85 5.44 -2.01 19.11
CA ASN A 85 5.89 -0.74 18.56
C ASN A 85 6.22 -0.84 17.07
N MET A 86 6.92 -1.89 16.64
CA MET A 86 7.26 -2.07 15.22
C MET A 86 6.02 -2.08 14.33
N VAL A 87 4.98 -2.85 14.66
CA VAL A 87 3.76 -2.89 13.85
C VAL A 87 3.16 -1.50 13.68
N TYR A 88 3.02 -0.77 14.79
CA TYR A 88 2.47 0.58 14.78
C TYR A 88 3.34 1.49 13.91
N TYR A 89 4.64 1.57 14.18
CA TYR A 89 5.56 2.43 13.43
C TYR A 89 5.58 2.13 11.93
N TYR A 90 5.63 0.87 11.52
CA TYR A 90 5.63 0.51 10.09
C TYR A 90 4.35 0.94 9.38
N ILE A 91 3.17 0.79 10.00
CA ILE A 91 1.91 1.26 9.42
C ILE A 91 1.93 2.78 9.23
N PHE A 92 2.46 3.55 10.21
CA PHE A 92 2.60 5.00 10.05
C PHE A 92 3.55 5.37 8.89
N TYR A 93 4.68 4.66 8.74
CA TYR A 93 5.57 4.88 7.59
C TYR A 93 4.87 4.64 6.25
N PHE A 94 4.06 3.58 6.14
CA PHE A 94 3.27 3.32 4.93
C PHE A 94 2.27 4.45 4.67
N LEU A 95 1.56 4.94 5.69
CA LEU A 95 0.62 6.04 5.56
C LEU A 95 1.30 7.36 5.13
N TYR A 96 2.46 7.68 5.71
CA TYR A 96 3.22 8.86 5.31
C TYR A 96 3.70 8.76 3.85
N ALA A 97 4.20 7.59 3.43
CA ALA A 97 4.59 7.35 2.04
C ALA A 97 3.40 7.52 1.08
N GLN A 98 2.21 7.08 1.50
CA GLN A 98 0.98 7.20 0.72
C GLN A 98 0.54 8.67 0.57
N ILE A 99 0.50 9.42 1.68
CA ILE A 99 0.19 10.87 1.68
C ILE A 99 1.17 11.61 0.77
N PHE A 100 2.47 11.37 0.93
CA PHE A 100 3.49 12.01 0.13
C PHE A 100 3.33 11.71 -1.37
N THR A 101 3.00 10.46 -1.71
CA THR A 101 2.77 10.07 -3.10
C THR A 101 1.54 10.75 -3.69
N ILE A 102 0.43 10.84 -2.94
CA ILE A 102 -0.79 11.55 -3.35
C ILE A 102 -0.48 13.03 -3.58
N THR A 103 0.29 13.67 -2.70
CA THR A 103 0.72 15.06 -2.84
C THR A 103 1.55 15.26 -4.12
N LEU A 104 2.55 14.41 -4.37
CA LEU A 104 3.38 14.49 -5.58
C LEU A 104 2.57 14.29 -6.86
N VAL A 105 1.67 13.32 -6.88
CA VAL A 105 0.78 13.05 -8.02
C VAL A 105 -0.15 14.25 -8.28
N SER A 106 -0.70 14.84 -7.21
CA SER A 106 -1.57 16.00 -7.32
C SER A 106 -0.82 17.23 -7.82
N ALA A 107 0.37 17.50 -7.29
CA ALA A 107 1.23 18.58 -7.75
C ALA A 107 1.62 18.40 -9.23
N ASN A 108 1.97 17.18 -9.65
CA ASN A 108 2.29 16.90 -11.04
C ASN A 108 1.08 17.14 -11.98
N ARG A 109 -0.14 16.80 -11.55
CA ARG A 109 -1.36 17.08 -12.33
C ARG A 109 -1.60 18.58 -12.46
N VAL A 110 -1.48 19.34 -11.37
CA VAL A 110 -1.58 20.80 -11.38
C VAL A 110 -0.55 21.37 -12.35
N TYR A 111 0.72 21.01 -12.21
CA TYR A 111 1.78 21.48 -13.11
C TYR A 111 1.49 21.17 -14.58
N SER A 112 1.06 19.94 -14.88
CA SER A 112 0.75 19.52 -16.26
C SER A 112 -0.42 20.28 -16.88
N ILE A 113 -1.40 20.72 -16.07
CA ILE A 113 -2.57 21.49 -16.53
C ILE A 113 -2.20 22.96 -16.74
N TYR A 114 -1.49 23.57 -15.79
CA TYR A 114 -1.15 25.00 -15.84
C TYR A 114 0.01 25.30 -16.80
N PHE A 115 0.94 24.37 -16.96
CA PHE A 115 2.11 24.49 -17.84
C PHE A 115 2.16 23.33 -18.84
N PRO A 116 1.22 23.26 -19.80
CA PRO A 116 1.28 22.27 -20.85
C PRO A 116 2.55 22.56 -21.68
N THR A 117 3.52 21.65 -21.63
CA THR A 117 4.78 21.74 -22.38
C THR A 117 4.57 21.85 -23.90
N SER A 118 3.36 21.61 -24.40
CA SER A 118 2.94 21.91 -25.78
C SER A 118 2.85 23.41 -26.11
N ARG A 119 3.00 24.32 -25.14
CA ARG A 119 3.09 25.77 -25.38
C ARG A 119 4.53 26.30 -25.34
N VAL A 120 5.51 25.44 -25.04
CA VAL A 120 6.93 25.80 -24.87
C VAL A 120 7.81 25.22 -25.98
N LEU A 121 7.31 24.23 -26.74
CA LEU A 121 7.89 23.70 -27.98
C LEU A 121 7.06 24.18 -29.18
#